data_AF-A0A437NAW8-F1
#
_entry.id   AF-A0A437NAW8-F1
#
_cell.length_a   1.000
_cell.length_b   1.000
_cell.length_c   1.000
_cell.angle_alpha   90.00
_cell.angle_beta   90.00
_cell.angle_gamma   90.00
#
_symmetry.space_group_name_H-M   'P 1'
#
loop_
_entity.id
_entity.type
_entity.pdbx_description
1 polymer ?
#
loop_
_entity_poly.entity_id
_entity_poly.type
_entity_poly.pdbx_seq_one_letter_code
_entity_poly.pdbx_strand_id
1 'polypeptide(L)' 'MSEKPLQRATERPASFTKPAHWSNDPVPAPAAPKDEEDPEGLSPTRYGDFTRKGIAWDF' A
#
# COMPACT_ATOMS: atom_id res chain seq x y z
N MET A 1 -20.43 37.33 29.46
CA MET A 1 -19.14 36.90 28.87
C MET A 1 -19.43 35.58 28.16
N SER A 2 -19.65 35.59 26.83
CA SER A 2 -19.87 34.33 26.10
C SER A 2 -18.53 33.67 25.82
N GLU A 3 -18.32 32.50 26.39
CA GLU A 3 -17.13 31.68 26.19
C GLU A 3 -17.19 31.06 24.78
N LYS A 4 -16.18 31.34 23.95
CA LYS A 4 -16.10 30.87 22.58
C LYS A 4 -15.45 29.47 22.60
N PRO A 5 -16.10 28.41 22.08
CA PRO A 5 -15.54 27.07 22.14
C PRO A 5 -14.25 26.96 21.30
N LEU A 6 -13.24 26.28 21.84
CA LEU A 6 -11.97 26.01 21.15
C LEU A 6 -12.23 25.15 19.90
N GLN A 7 -11.92 25.70 18.72
CA GLN A 7 -12.07 24.98 17.45
C GLN A 7 -10.92 23.97 17.27
N ARG A 8 -11.26 22.71 16.95
CA ARG A 8 -10.28 21.66 16.69
C ARG A 8 -9.84 21.73 15.23
N ALA A 9 -8.53 21.55 14.98
CA ALA A 9 -7.98 21.51 13.63
C ALA A 9 -8.30 20.15 12.96
N THR A 10 -9.51 20.01 12.43
CA THR A 10 -9.98 18.80 11.71
C THR A 10 -9.70 18.85 10.20
N GLU A 11 -9.20 19.97 9.70
CA GLU A 11 -8.93 20.19 8.28
C GLU A 11 -7.43 20.30 8.02
N ARG A 12 -6.99 19.83 6.85
CA ARG A 12 -5.60 19.94 6.41
C ARG A 12 -5.26 21.42 6.18
N PRO A 13 -4.14 21.94 6.73
CA PRO A 13 -3.66 23.28 6.44
C PRO A 13 -3.46 23.52 4.95
N ALA A 14 -3.83 24.71 4.46
CA ALA A 14 -3.77 25.04 3.03
C ALA A 14 -2.35 24.94 2.44
N SER A 15 -1.33 25.20 3.27
CA SER A 15 0.07 25.28 2.85
C SER A 15 0.75 23.90 2.91
N PHE A 16 0.38 22.99 2.01
CA PHE A 16 1.15 21.77 1.76
C PHE A 16 1.89 21.91 0.42
N THR A 17 3.23 22.00 0.49
CA THR A 17 4.07 22.01 -0.72
C THR A 17 4.56 20.60 -1.00
N LYS A 18 4.14 20.05 -2.13
CA LYS A 18 4.54 18.71 -2.58
C LYS A 18 6.04 18.72 -2.96
N PRO A 19 6.85 17.74 -2.52
CA PRO A 19 8.24 17.61 -2.95
C PRO A 19 8.36 17.39 -4.47
N ALA A 20 9.41 17.95 -5.09
CA ALA A 20 9.60 17.88 -6.54
C ALA A 20 9.73 16.45 -7.11
N HIS A 21 10.17 15.49 -6.29
CA HIS A 21 10.36 14.09 -6.69
C HIS A 21 9.09 13.23 -6.55
N TRP A 22 8.00 13.78 -6.01
CA TRP A 22 6.73 13.05 -5.93
C TRP A 22 5.97 13.19 -7.24
N SER A 23 5.63 12.07 -7.89
CA SER A 23 4.64 12.05 -8.96
C SER A 23 3.30 11.49 -8.47
N ASN A 24 2.21 11.99 -9.04
CA ASN A 24 0.87 11.39 -8.91
C ASN A 24 0.50 10.61 -10.18
N ASP A 25 1.41 10.53 -11.15
CA ASP A 25 1.19 9.78 -12.37
C ASP A 25 0.98 8.31 -12.04
N PRO A 26 0.12 7.60 -12.78
CA PRO A 26 -0.04 6.18 -12.60
C PRO A 26 1.31 5.48 -12.84
N VAL A 27 1.57 4.44 -12.05
CA VAL A 27 2.70 3.55 -12.32
C VAL A 27 2.56 2.95 -13.73
N PRO A 28 3.68 2.67 -14.42
CA PRO A 28 3.63 2.04 -15.73
C PRO A 28 2.90 0.69 -15.66
N ALA A 29 2.25 0.33 -16.76
CA ALA A 29 1.58 -0.95 -16.86
C ALA A 29 2.58 -2.10 -16.61
N PRO A 30 2.16 -3.18 -15.92
CA PRO A 30 3.00 -4.33 -15.71
C PRO A 30 3.42 -4.94 -17.05
N ALA A 31 4.64 -5.48 -17.09
CA ALA A 31 5.08 -6.27 -18.23
C ALA A 31 4.25 -7.56 -18.32
N ALA A 32 4.13 -8.10 -19.54
CA ALA A 32 3.58 -9.43 -19.72
C ALA A 32 4.38 -10.45 -18.89
N PRO A 33 3.72 -11.44 -18.27
CA PRO A 33 4.42 -12.54 -17.61
C PRO A 33 5.29 -13.23 -18.67
N LYS A 34 6.54 -13.54 -18.31
CA LYS A 34 7.35 -14.42 -19.12
C LYS A 34 6.91 -15.84 -18.82
N ASP A 35 6.61 -16.61 -19.86
CA ASP A 35 6.45 -18.06 -19.76
C ASP A 35 7.85 -18.66 -19.56
N GLU A 36 8.39 -18.53 -18.35
CA GLU A 36 9.53 -19.32 -17.92
C GLU A 36 8.95 -20.65 -17.42
N GLU A 37 9.30 -21.75 -18.11
CA GLU A 37 9.02 -23.10 -17.59
C GLU A 37 9.72 -23.21 -16.24
N ASP A 38 8.92 -23.21 -15.17
CA ASP A 38 9.40 -23.43 -13.82
C ASP A 38 10.10 -24.81 -13.77
N PRO A 39 11.44 -24.88 -13.61
CA PRO A 39 12.14 -26.15 -13.59
C PRO A 39 11.73 -27.02 -12.39
N GLU A 40 11.05 -26.46 -11.38
CA GLU A 40 10.55 -27.18 -10.20
C GLU A 40 9.04 -27.43 -10.21
N GLY A 41 8.30 -26.93 -11.21
CA GLY A 41 6.86 -27.19 -11.36
C GLY A 41 5.96 -26.47 -10.35
N LEU A 42 4.90 -25.83 -10.88
CA LEU A 42 3.91 -25.01 -10.16
C LEU A 42 4.51 -23.82 -9.41
N SER A 43 4.49 -22.66 -10.07
CA SER A 43 4.68 -21.35 -9.44
C SER A 43 3.90 -21.26 -8.11
N PRO A 44 4.61 -21.09 -6.97
CA PRO A 44 4.02 -21.11 -5.65
C PRO A 44 3.44 -19.74 -5.27
N THR A 45 2.97 -18.91 -6.21
CA THR A 45 2.17 -17.72 -5.90
C THR A 45 0.80 -18.09 -5.32
N ARG A 46 0.81 -18.75 -4.16
CA ARG A 46 -0.10 -18.53 -3.05
C ARG A 46 0.72 -17.83 -1.95
N TYR A 47 0.98 -16.54 -2.14
CA TYR A 47 1.26 -15.67 -0.99
C TYR A 47 -0.07 -15.48 -0.28
N GLY A 48 -0.21 -16.09 0.90
CA GLY A 48 -1.44 -16.04 1.67
C GLY A 48 -1.77 -17.40 2.26
N ASP A 49 -1.63 -17.46 3.58
CA ASP A 49 -2.02 -18.55 4.48
C ASP A 49 -0.96 -19.64 4.75
N PHE A 50 0.17 -19.22 5.33
CA PHE A 50 1.03 -20.15 6.05
C PHE A 50 0.44 -20.38 7.44
N THR A 51 -0.03 -21.60 7.75
CA THR A 51 -0.48 -21.96 9.09
C THR A 51 0.54 -22.82 9.84
N ARG A 52 0.93 -22.41 11.05
CA ARG A 52 1.73 -23.23 11.98
C ARG A 52 0.99 -23.39 13.30
N LYS A 53 0.71 -24.63 13.70
CA LYS A 53 -0.11 -24.95 14.90
C LYS A 53 -1.48 -24.26 14.89
N GLY A 54 -2.07 -24.10 13.70
CA GLY A 54 -3.38 -23.45 13.54
C GLY A 54 -3.36 -21.92 13.58
N ILE A 55 -2.18 -21.28 13.52
CA ILE A 55 -2.05 -19.81 13.50
C ILE A 55 -1.53 -19.38 12.13
N ALA A 56 -2.25 -18.47 11.47
CA ALA A 56 -1.88 -17.90 10.18
C ALA A 56 -0.77 -16.84 10.34
N TRP A 57 0.24 -16.90 9.47
CA TRP A 57 1.35 -15.95 9.37
C TRP A 57 1.33 -15.29 7.98
N ASP A 58 1.49 -13.96 7.94
CA ASP A 58 1.81 -13.18 6.72
C ASP A 58 2.87 -12.10 7.04
N PHE A 59 3.71 -11.71 6.07
CA PHE A 59 4.79 -10.70 6.23
C PHE A 59 4.51 -9.40 5.48
#